data_AF-A0A3C1KXZ7-F1
#
_entry.id   AF-A0A3C1KXZ7-F1
#
_cell.length_a   1.000
_cell.length_b   1.000
_cell.length_c   1.000
_cell.angle_alpha   90.00
_cell.angle_beta   90.00
_cell.angle_gamma   90.00
#
_symmetry.space_group_name_H-M   'P 1'
#
loop_
_entity.id
_entity.type
_entity.pdbx_description
1 polymer ?
#
loop_
_entity_poly.entity_id
_entity_poly.type
_entity_poly.pdbx_seq_one_letter_code
_entity_poly.pdbx_strand_id
1 'polypeptide(L)' 'PMGWDAFGLPAEQYAIKTGTHPRQTTRKNVDNFRRQIQALGFSYDWDREVDTTDPDYFRWTQWIFL' A
#
# COMPACT_ATOMS: atom_id res chain seq x y z
N PRO A 1 -6.13 -6.32 11.76
CA PRO A 1 -5.10 -6.19 10.70
C PRO A 1 -5.74 -5.68 9.40
N MET A 2 -5.05 -4.78 8.70
CA MET A 2 -5.45 -4.17 7.43
C MET A 2 -4.23 -4.18 6.50
N GLY A 3 -4.39 -4.14 5.18
CA GLY A 3 -3.25 -4.09 4.28
C GLY A 3 -3.54 -3.44 2.94
N TRP A 4 -2.48 -3.06 2.23
CA TRP A 4 -2.54 -2.34 0.96
C TRP A 4 -1.96 -3.20 -0.15
N ASP A 5 -2.83 -3.57 -1.10
CA ASP A 5 -2.40 -4.12 -2.38
C ASP A 5 -1.93 -2.97 -3.28
N ALA A 6 -0.64 -2.67 -3.15
CA ALA A 6 -0.01 -1.44 -3.60
C ALA A 6 0.89 -1.63 -4.84
N PHE A 7 1.04 -2.87 -5.31
CA PHE A 7 1.72 -3.20 -6.57
C PHE A 7 0.72 -3.35 -7.73
N GLY A 8 1.22 -3.27 -8.97
CA GLY A 8 0.47 -3.61 -10.18
C GLY A 8 0.02 -2.43 -11.04
N LEU A 9 -0.61 -2.78 -12.18
CA LEU A 9 -0.99 -1.86 -13.26
C LEU A 9 -1.83 -0.64 -12.82
N PRO A 10 -2.76 -0.73 -11.84
CA PRO A 10 -3.55 0.42 -11.41
C PRO A 10 -2.70 1.54 -10.79
N ALA A 11 -1.71 1.18 -9.96
CA ALA A 11 -0.83 2.15 -9.29
C ALA A 11 0.14 2.81 -10.30
N GLU A 12 0.67 2.02 -11.24
CA GLU A 12 1.56 2.52 -12.28
C GLU A 12 0.85 3.43 -13.30
N GLN A 13 -0.37 3.07 -13.75
CA GLN A 13 -1.11 3.90 -14.69
C GLN A 13 -1.53 5.25 -14.09
N TYR A 14 -1.86 5.29 -12.79
CA TYR A 14 -2.14 6.54 -12.09
C TYR A 14 -0.89 7.43 -11.99
N ALA A 15 0.25 6.83 -11.67
CA ALA A 15 1.55 7.52 -11.63
C ALA A 15 1.95 8.10 -12.99
N ILE A 16 1.78 7.33 -14.07
CA ILE A 16 2.05 7.77 -15.45
C ILE A 16 1.15 8.96 -15.83
N LYS A 17 -0.16 8.91 -15.53
CA LYS A 17 -1.09 10.00 -15.83
C LYS A 17 -0.82 11.29 -15.05
N THR A 18 -0.29 11.18 -13.83
CA THR A 18 -0.03 12.31 -12.94
C THR A 18 1.43 12.79 -12.97
N GLY A 19 2.30 12.12 -13.72
CA GLY A 19 3.73 12.45 -13.82
C GLY A 19 4.50 12.32 -12.50
N THR A 20 3.94 11.62 -11.52
CA THR A 20 4.50 11.53 -10.16
C THR A 20 5.01 10.11 -9.90
N HIS A 21 6.13 9.98 -9.20
CA HIS A 21 6.74 8.69 -8.93
C HIS A 21 5.75 7.75 -8.18
N PRO A 22 5.53 6.49 -8.64
CA PRO A 22 4.50 5.58 -8.13
C PRO A 22 4.54 5.39 -6.61
N ARG A 23 5.74 5.23 -6.05
CA ARG A 23 5.94 5.10 -4.60
C ARG A 23 5.38 6.29 -3.79
N GLN A 24 5.49 7.52 -4.30
CA GLN A 24 5.00 8.69 -3.58
C GLN A 24 3.47 8.77 -3.63
N THR A 25 2.87 8.47 -4.79
CA THR A 25 1.42 8.42 -4.95
C THR A 25 0.78 7.31 -4.13
N THR A 26 1.39 6.12 -4.12
CA THR A 26 0.93 4.97 -3.32
C THR A 26 0.92 5.33 -1.84
N ARG A 27 2.04 5.85 -1.30
CA ARG A 27 2.13 6.22 0.12
C ARG A 27 1.10 7.29 0.51
N LYS A 28 0.92 8.31 -0.32
CA LYS A 28 -0.07 9.37 -0.07
C LYS A 28 -1.51 8.84 -0.09
N ASN A 29 -1.80 7.88 -0.97
CA ASN A 29 -3.13 7.26 -1.03
C ASN A 29 -3.37 6.37 0.20
N VAL A 30 -2.39 5.56 0.58
CA VAL A 30 -2.39 4.74 1.80
C VAL A 30 -2.68 5.59 3.04
N ASP A 31 -1.95 6.69 3.23
CA ASP A 31 -2.14 7.59 4.38
C ASP A 31 -3.55 8.23 4.39
N ASN A 32 -4.07 8.59 3.22
CA ASN A 32 -5.43 9.14 3.11
C ASN A 32 -6.50 8.12 3.46
N PHE A 33 -6.39 6.89 2.94
CA PHE A 33 -7.34 5.83 3.25
C PHE A 33 -7.24 5.39 4.71
N ARG A 34 -6.03 5.30 5.28
CA ARG A 34 -5.81 5.06 6.71
C ARG A 34 -6.58 6.09 7.54
N ARG A 35 -6.43 7.38 7.24
CA ARG A 35 -7.16 8.46 7.92
C ARG A 35 -8.67 8.33 7.79
N GLN A 36 -9.18 8.01 6.60
CA GLN A 36 -10.61 7.84 6.35
C GLN A 36 -11.19 6.65 7.14
N ILE A 37 -10.49 5.51 7.16
CA ILE A 37 -10.92 4.30 7.88
C ILE A 37 -10.89 4.54 9.40
N GLN A 38 -9.88 5.24 9.92
CA GLN A 38 -9.83 5.64 11.33
C GLN A 38 -10.98 6.58 11.72
N ALA A 39 -11.35 7.52 10.84
CA ALA A 39 -12.48 8.43 11.06
C ALA A 39 -13.85 7.72 11.06
N LEU A 40 -13.96 6.55 10.41
CA LEU A 40 -15.17 5.72 10.43
C LEU A 40 -15.32 4.90 11.72
N GLY A 41 -14.38 5.01 12.67
CA GLY A 41 -14.46 4.34 13.97
C GLY A 41 -14.21 2.84 13.93
N PHE A 42 -13.62 2.32 12.85
CA PHE A 42 -13.22 0.93 12.80
C PHE A 42 -11.95 0.72 13.63
N SER A 43 -12.08 -0.03 14.72
CA SER A 43 -10.96 -0.50 15.55
C SER A 43 -10.20 -1.63 14.84
N TYR A 44 -9.46 -1.28 13.78
CA TYR A 44 -8.46 -2.17 13.21
C TYR A 44 -7.19 -2.14 14.07
N ASP A 45 -6.60 -3.31 14.28
CA ASP A 45 -5.22 -3.45 14.76
C ASP A 45 -4.26 -2.97 13.67
N TRP A 46 -3.86 -1.70 13.77
CA TRP A 46 -2.93 -1.01 12.87
C TRP A 46 -1.47 -1.42 13.09
N ASP A 47 -1.13 -2.06 14.22
CA ASP A 47 0.21 -2.61 14.45
C ASP A 47 0.51 -3.81 13.55
N ARG A 48 -0.55 -4.40 12.97
CA ARG A 48 -0.49 -5.48 11.97
C ARG A 48 -0.86 -5.01 10.57
N GLU A 49 -0.54 -3.76 10.25
CA GLU A 49 -0.70 -3.21 8.91
C GLU A 49 0.39 -3.73 7.97
N VAL A 50 0.02 -4.12 6.74
CA VAL A 50 0.95 -4.67 5.76
C VAL A 50 0.81 -3.95 4.41
N ASP A 51 1.91 -3.46 3.85
CA ASP A 51 1.98 -2.85 2.52
C ASP A 51 2.77 -3.76 1.58
N THR A 52 2.18 -4.18 0.46
CA THR A 52 2.85 -5.12 -0.45
C THR A 52 4.09 -4.52 -1.13
N THR A 53 4.24 -3.19 -1.13
CA THR A 53 5.41 -2.49 -1.69
C THR A 53 6.60 -2.40 -0.73
N ASP A 54 6.43 -2.83 0.52
CA ASP A 54 7.50 -2.86 1.51
C ASP A 54 8.55 -3.94 1.17
N PRO A 55 9.85 -3.60 1.14
CA PRO A 55 10.94 -4.58 1.04
C PRO A 55 10.85 -5.75 2.03
N ASP A 56 10.36 -5.50 3.24
CA ASP A 56 10.20 -6.55 4.25
C ASP A 56 9.05 -7.51 3.92
N TYR A 57 8.12 -7.10 3.04
CA TYR A 57 7.03 -7.94 2.55
C TYR A 57 7.40 -8.71 1.29
N PHE A 58 7.86 -8.03 0.22
CA PHE A 58 8.10 -8.71 -1.07
C PHE A 58 9.31 -9.66 -1.05
N ARG A 59 10.19 -9.56 -0.05
CA ARG A 59 11.28 -10.54 0.18
C ARG A 59 10.75 -11.95 0.38
N TRP A 60 9.62 -12.10 1.07
CA TRP A 60 8.97 -13.40 1.27
C TRP A 60 8.34 -13.92 -0.03
N THR A 61 7.78 -13.02 -0.84
CA THR A 61 7.26 -13.38 -2.17
C THR A 61 8.38 -13.86 -3.10
N GLN A 62 9.57 -13.23 -3.04
CA GLN A 62 10.77 -13.69 -3.76
C GLN A 62 11.24 -15.07 -3.31
N TRP A 63 11.19 -15.37 -2.01
CA TRP A 63 11.57 -16.68 -1.47
C TRP A 63 10.62 -17.80 -1.92
N ILE A 64 9.31 -17.55 -1.98
CA ILE A 64 8.31 -18.55 -2.44
C ILE A 64 8.50 -18.93 -3.92
N PHE A 65 9.04 -18.02 -4.72
CA PHE A 65 9.19 -18.22 -6.16
C PHE A 65 10.46 -19.02 -6.55
N LEU A 66 11.46 -19.08 -5.67
CA LEU A 66 12.73 -19.79 -5.86
C LEU A 66 12.65 -21.22 -5.35
#